data_AF-A0A950U9A3-F1
#
_entry.id   AF-A0A950U9A3-F1
#
_cell.length_a   1.000
_cell.length_b   1.000
_cell.length_c   1.000
_cell.angle_alpha   90.00
_cell.angle_beta   90.00
_cell.angle_gamma   90.00
#
_symmetry.space_group_name_H-M   'P 1'
#
loop_
_entity.id
_entity.type
_entity.pdbx_description
1 polymer ?
#
loop_
_entity_poly.entity_id
_entity_poly.type
_entity_poly.pdbx_seq_one_letter_code
_entity_poly.pdbx_strand_id
1 'polypeptide(L)'
;MSALRARAEEYLAMRRTLGFRLITQGGHLMSFVRFCEERGADRVTADLALEWATRTTRGSGDEVYQARRLDVVRIFARHLQALDRATEVPPEDVLTRRYRRIPPYLYCPEEVAALMSAAEGLAPAMRAATWRTLIGLLAVTGMRQGEACCLLRDDVDLDAETLVIADSKFGKSRLVFLHPTAAAALRAYEQARDRTFPEPEAATFLVNSRGGPLDGHNIAHTFAVLVAAAGIQAPPGRRAPRLHDLRHAFTVATMLDWYRDGEDVQARLPLLSTWLGHVDPKSTYWYLQAVPELLALAASRLEGQAQGRAAP
;
A
#
# COMPACT_ATOMS: atom_id res chain seq x y z
N MET A 1 20.09 -30.35 5.24
CA MET A 1 19.89 -28.91 5.48
C MET A 1 21.26 -28.25 5.41
N SER A 2 21.47 -27.21 4.59
CA SER A 2 22.78 -26.56 4.48
C SER A 2 23.10 -25.69 5.72
N ALA A 3 24.38 -25.46 6.00
CA ALA A 3 24.79 -24.55 7.08
C ALA A 3 24.28 -23.11 6.86
N LEU A 4 24.25 -22.66 5.60
CA LEU A 4 23.72 -21.34 5.22
C LEU A 4 22.23 -21.22 5.51
N ARG A 5 21.46 -22.30 5.27
CA ARG A 5 20.03 -22.36 5.57
C ARG A 5 19.75 -22.28 7.06
N ALA A 6 20.48 -23.04 7.88
CA ALA A 6 20.35 -22.97 9.33
C ALA A 6 20.61 -21.55 9.86
N ARG A 7 21.72 -20.92 9.41
CA ARG A 7 22.04 -19.52 9.75
C ARG A 7 20.97 -18.52 9.34
N ALA A 8 20.35 -18.71 8.16
CA ALA A 8 19.27 -17.85 7.70
C ALA A 8 17.99 -18.01 8.53
N GLU A 9 17.63 -19.25 8.90
CA GLU A 9 16.49 -19.55 9.76
C GLU A 9 16.68 -18.96 11.17
N GLU A 10 17.87 -19.12 11.75
CA GLU A 10 18.25 -18.51 13.03
C GLU A 10 18.17 -16.97 12.98
N TYR A 11 18.73 -16.36 11.94
CA TYR A 11 18.65 -14.91 11.74
C TYR A 11 17.20 -14.41 11.65
N LEU A 12 16.34 -15.11 10.89
CA LEU A 12 14.93 -14.75 10.77
C LEU A 12 14.18 -14.95 12.08
N ALA A 13 14.44 -16.03 12.81
CA ALA A 13 13.87 -16.27 14.13
C ALA A 13 14.25 -15.15 15.10
N MET A 14 15.55 -14.84 15.23
CA MET A 14 16.05 -13.75 16.05
C MET A 14 15.37 -12.42 15.70
N ARG A 15 15.35 -12.02 14.41
CA ARG A 15 14.72 -10.76 14.00
C ARG A 15 13.21 -10.73 14.30
N ARG A 16 12.52 -11.87 14.24
CA ARG A 16 11.10 -11.96 14.60
C ARG A 16 10.86 -11.81 16.10
N THR A 17 11.75 -12.36 16.95
CA THR A 17 11.68 -12.12 18.40
C THR A 17 11.85 -10.64 18.76
N LEU A 18 12.59 -9.88 17.94
CA LEU A 18 12.74 -8.42 18.06
C LEU A 18 11.56 -7.62 17.45
N GLY A 19 10.46 -8.28 17.09
CA GLY A 19 9.24 -7.63 16.59
C GLY A 19 9.18 -7.38 15.08
N PHE A 20 10.18 -7.80 14.29
CA PHE A 20 10.13 -7.65 12.83
C PHE A 20 9.36 -8.80 12.17
N ARG A 21 8.27 -8.52 11.44
CA ARG A 21 7.51 -9.55 10.71
C ARG A 21 8.31 -10.27 9.62
N LEU A 22 9.11 -9.53 8.83
CA LEU A 22 9.97 -10.04 7.74
C LEU A 22 9.29 -11.06 6.80
N ILE A 23 8.03 -10.87 6.44
CA ILE A 23 7.31 -11.82 5.57
C ILE A 23 7.95 -11.85 4.17
N THR A 24 7.96 -10.70 3.48
CA THR A 24 8.53 -10.60 2.13
C THR A 24 10.05 -10.76 2.14
N GLN A 25 10.75 -10.09 3.06
CA GLN A 25 12.21 -10.15 3.17
C GLN A 25 12.69 -11.55 3.55
N GLY A 26 11.97 -12.26 4.43
CA GLY A 26 12.26 -13.65 4.76
C GLY A 26 12.10 -14.57 3.56
N GLY A 27 11.03 -14.41 2.78
CA GLY A 27 10.86 -15.16 1.52
C GLY A 27 11.99 -14.89 0.51
N HIS A 28 12.40 -13.63 0.37
CA HIS A 28 13.55 -13.26 -0.46
C HIS A 28 14.85 -13.91 0.05
N LEU A 29 15.11 -13.86 1.35
CA LEU A 29 16.30 -14.45 1.94
C LEU A 29 16.34 -15.97 1.71
N MET A 30 15.24 -16.69 1.97
CA MET A 30 15.19 -18.13 1.74
C MET A 30 15.30 -18.50 0.26
N SER A 31 14.81 -17.64 -0.65
CA SER A 31 15.01 -17.79 -2.09
C SER A 31 16.48 -17.63 -2.48
N PHE A 32 17.21 -16.69 -1.87
CA PHE A 32 18.65 -16.53 -2.04
C PHE A 32 19.43 -17.74 -1.50
N VAL A 33 19.09 -18.22 -0.31
CA VAL A 33 19.71 -19.43 0.27
C VAL A 33 19.54 -20.63 -0.64
N ARG A 34 18.33 -20.87 -1.16
CA ARG A 34 18.09 -21.96 -2.13
C ARG A 34 18.96 -21.79 -3.39
N PHE A 35 19.11 -20.57 -3.88
CA PHE A 35 19.96 -20.28 -5.03
C PHE A 35 21.44 -20.60 -4.79
N CYS A 36 21.95 -20.34 -3.57
CA CYS A 36 23.29 -20.74 -3.15
C CYS A 36 23.42 -22.27 -3.04
N GLU A 37 22.43 -22.94 -2.43
CA GLU A 37 22.40 -24.40 -2.30
C GLU A 37 22.45 -25.10 -3.67
N GLU A 38 21.69 -24.61 -4.65
CA GLU A 38 21.69 -25.10 -6.04
C GLU A 38 23.07 -24.97 -6.73
N ARG A 39 23.93 -24.07 -6.24
CA ARG A 39 25.31 -23.85 -6.74
C ARG A 39 26.37 -24.50 -5.87
N GLY A 40 25.98 -25.25 -4.83
CA GLY A 40 26.91 -25.85 -3.87
C GLY A 40 27.65 -24.82 -3.02
N ALA A 41 27.17 -23.58 -2.95
CA ALA A 41 27.79 -22.53 -2.16
C ALA A 41 27.31 -22.62 -0.69
N ASP A 42 28.27 -22.68 0.23
CA ASP A 42 28.03 -22.69 1.68
C ASP A 42 28.12 -21.30 2.32
N ARG A 43 28.50 -20.29 1.53
CA ARG A 43 28.82 -18.93 1.95
C ARG A 43 28.18 -17.87 1.07
N VAL A 44 27.98 -16.69 1.65
CA VAL A 44 27.52 -15.51 0.93
C VAL A 44 28.71 -14.81 0.29
N THR A 45 28.69 -14.70 -1.03
CA THR A 45 29.63 -13.89 -1.81
C THR A 45 28.90 -12.73 -2.48
N ALA A 46 29.62 -11.67 -2.82
CA ALA A 46 29.06 -10.51 -3.52
C ALA A 46 28.49 -10.92 -4.89
N ASP A 47 29.20 -11.77 -5.62
CA ASP A 47 28.83 -12.23 -6.95
C ASP A 47 27.54 -13.08 -6.94
N LEU A 48 27.42 -14.04 -6.00
CA LEU A 48 26.21 -14.85 -5.87
C LEU A 48 25.00 -14.00 -5.49
N ALA A 49 25.20 -13.02 -4.61
CA ALA A 49 24.14 -12.11 -4.20
C ALA A 49 23.65 -11.23 -5.36
N LEU A 50 24.59 -10.72 -6.17
CA LEU A 50 24.29 -9.92 -7.35
C LEU A 50 23.60 -10.74 -8.44
N GLU A 51 24.13 -11.92 -8.76
CA GLU A 51 23.54 -12.84 -9.74
C GLU A 51 22.10 -13.19 -9.33
N TRP A 52 21.88 -13.55 -8.07
CA TRP A 52 20.54 -13.84 -7.58
C TRP A 52 19.61 -12.62 -7.65
N ALA A 53 20.07 -11.44 -7.22
CA ALA A 53 19.26 -10.22 -7.17
C ALA A 53 18.78 -9.80 -8.57
N THR A 54 19.65 -9.92 -9.58
CA THR A 54 19.40 -9.57 -10.98
C THR A 54 18.60 -10.65 -11.72
N ARG A 55 18.71 -11.92 -11.32
CA ARG A 55 17.92 -13.03 -11.87
C ARG A 55 16.48 -12.99 -11.34
N THR A 56 15.62 -12.23 -12.01
CA THR A 56 14.19 -12.09 -11.68
C THR A 56 13.33 -13.06 -12.49
N THR A 57 12.26 -13.59 -11.89
CA THR A 57 11.36 -14.61 -12.46
C THR A 57 10.64 -14.21 -13.74
N ARG A 58 10.76 -12.96 -14.19
CA ARG A 58 10.16 -12.44 -15.44
C ARG A 58 11.14 -11.63 -16.30
N GLY A 59 12.44 -11.68 -16.01
CA GLY A 59 13.43 -10.85 -16.71
C GLY A 59 13.17 -9.34 -16.58
N SER A 60 12.45 -8.92 -15.54
CA SER A 60 12.16 -7.50 -15.33
C SER A 60 13.45 -6.76 -14.99
N GLY A 61 13.89 -5.88 -15.89
CA GLY A 61 15.03 -4.98 -15.70
C GLY A 61 14.78 -3.83 -14.72
N ASP A 62 13.89 -4.02 -13.73
CA ASP A 62 13.63 -3.02 -12.69
C ASP A 62 14.81 -3.01 -11.70
N GLU A 63 15.79 -2.13 -11.97
CA GLU A 63 16.98 -1.93 -11.13
C GLU A 63 16.63 -1.61 -9.68
N VAL A 64 15.52 -0.92 -9.42
CA VAL A 64 15.08 -0.59 -8.04
C VAL A 64 14.64 -1.85 -7.31
N TYR A 65 13.92 -2.74 -7.99
CA TYR A 65 13.53 -4.03 -7.43
C TYR A 65 14.75 -4.93 -7.19
N GLN A 66 15.68 -4.99 -8.14
CA GLN A 66 16.93 -5.75 -8.01
C GLN A 66 17.78 -5.22 -6.83
N ALA A 67 17.93 -3.90 -6.70
CA ALA A 67 18.63 -3.29 -5.58
C ALA A 67 17.97 -3.61 -4.23
N ARG A 68 16.63 -3.61 -4.15
CA ARG A 68 15.89 -4.00 -2.93
C ARG A 68 16.06 -5.48 -2.58
N ARG A 69 16.19 -6.35 -3.58
CA ARG A 69 16.52 -7.76 -3.35
C ARG A 69 17.93 -7.87 -2.76
N LEU A 70 18.90 -7.18 -3.37
CA LEU A 70 20.29 -7.16 -2.88
C LEU A 70 20.40 -6.61 -1.46
N ASP A 71 19.60 -5.61 -1.08
CA ASP A 71 19.54 -5.08 0.30
C ASP A 71 19.22 -6.16 1.33
N VAL A 72 18.33 -7.12 1.02
CA VAL A 72 17.98 -8.23 1.93
C VAL A 72 19.22 -9.09 2.21
N VAL A 73 19.97 -9.43 1.17
CA VAL A 73 21.20 -10.21 1.30
C VAL A 73 22.26 -9.41 2.02
N ARG A 74 22.40 -8.11 1.73
CA ARG A 74 23.39 -7.24 2.38
C ARG A 74 23.19 -7.15 3.90
N ILE A 75 21.95 -7.01 4.36
CA ILE A 75 21.65 -6.97 5.81
C ILE A 75 21.97 -8.31 6.46
N PHE A 76 21.62 -9.43 5.81
CA PHE A 76 21.96 -10.76 6.31
C PHE A 76 23.47 -11.02 6.34
N ALA A 77 24.18 -10.64 5.27
CA ALA A 77 25.63 -10.77 5.17
C ALA A 77 26.36 -9.97 6.25
N ARG A 78 25.89 -8.76 6.59
CA ARG A 78 26.43 -7.97 7.71
C ARG A 78 26.28 -8.68 9.06
N HIS A 79 25.14 -9.35 9.27
CA HIS A 79 24.95 -10.17 10.47
C HIS A 79 25.91 -11.38 10.48
N LEU A 80 26.05 -12.06 9.35
CA LEU A 80 26.96 -13.20 9.22
C LEU A 80 28.42 -12.83 9.35
N GLN A 81 28.85 -11.65 8.89
CA GLN A 81 30.24 -11.22 8.96
C GLN A 81 30.77 -11.18 10.40
N ALA A 82 29.90 -10.96 11.39
CA ALA A 82 30.25 -11.03 12.81
C ALA A 82 30.51 -12.47 13.30
N LEU A 83 29.94 -13.48 12.62
CA LEU A 83 30.05 -14.91 12.95
C LEU A 83 31.07 -15.65 12.07
N ASP A 84 31.27 -15.17 10.84
CA ASP A 84 32.13 -15.74 9.82
C ASP A 84 32.73 -14.61 8.96
N ARG A 85 34.00 -14.27 9.24
CA ARG A 85 34.69 -13.14 8.59
C ARG A 85 34.90 -13.30 7.10
N ALA A 86 34.78 -14.52 6.57
CA ALA A 86 34.88 -14.78 5.14
C ALA A 86 33.55 -14.59 4.41
N THR A 87 32.49 -14.19 5.11
CA THR A 87 31.25 -13.71 4.49
C THR A 87 31.50 -12.36 3.82
N GLU A 88 31.18 -12.26 2.53
CA GLU A 88 31.26 -10.99 1.81
C GLU A 88 29.94 -10.23 1.90
N VAL A 89 30.05 -8.92 2.14
CA VAL A 89 28.91 -8.00 2.10
C VAL A 89 28.91 -7.34 0.72
N PRO A 90 27.86 -7.53 -0.11
CA PRO A 90 27.79 -6.89 -1.43
C PRO A 90 27.94 -5.36 -1.31
N PRO A 91 28.78 -4.69 -2.13
CA PRO A 91 28.94 -3.23 -2.08
C PRO A 91 27.63 -2.49 -2.35
N GLU A 92 27.52 -1.25 -1.87
CA GLU A 92 26.27 -0.46 -1.96
C GLU A 92 26.00 0.14 -3.34
N ASP A 93 27.05 0.35 -4.13
CA ASP A 93 27.06 1.04 -5.42
C ASP A 93 26.87 0.12 -6.64
N VAL A 94 26.88 -1.21 -6.44
CA VAL A 94 26.77 -2.22 -7.52
C VAL A 94 25.47 -2.09 -8.31
N LEU A 95 24.37 -1.67 -7.68
CA LEU A 95 23.09 -1.42 -8.35
C LEU A 95 22.62 0.00 -8.06
N THR A 96 22.56 0.82 -9.12
CA THR A 96 22.19 2.23 -9.00
C THR A 96 20.75 2.39 -8.53
N ARG A 97 20.57 3.06 -7.40
CA ARG A 97 19.25 3.34 -6.84
C ARG A 97 18.65 4.62 -7.40
N ARG A 98 18.47 4.72 -8.73
CA ARG A 98 17.72 5.85 -9.31
C ARG A 98 16.23 5.64 -9.03
N TYR A 99 15.78 6.08 -7.86
CA TYR A 99 14.36 6.06 -7.52
C TYR A 99 13.59 6.99 -8.46
N ARG A 100 13.05 6.44 -9.55
CA ARG A 100 12.16 7.17 -10.44
C ARG A 100 10.77 7.17 -9.80
N ARG A 101 10.34 8.35 -9.34
CA ARG A 101 9.01 8.55 -8.76
C ARG A 101 7.96 8.24 -9.84
N ILE A 102 7.15 7.22 -9.62
CA ILE A 102 6.04 6.89 -10.51
C ILE A 102 4.84 7.74 -10.03
N PRO A 103 4.35 8.69 -10.84
CA PRO A 103 3.17 9.46 -10.50
C PRO A 103 1.95 8.53 -10.39
N PRO A 104 1.06 8.76 -9.40
CA PRO A 104 -0.11 7.94 -9.20
C PRO A 104 -1.12 8.20 -10.31
N TYR A 105 -2.03 7.26 -10.52
CA TYR A 105 -3.27 7.55 -11.24
C TYR A 105 -4.20 8.32 -10.29
N LEU A 106 -4.87 9.38 -10.75
CA LEU A 106 -5.79 10.16 -9.92
C LEU A 106 -7.19 9.96 -10.50
N TYR A 107 -8.01 9.19 -9.81
CA TYR A 107 -9.38 8.94 -10.24
C TYR A 107 -10.24 10.18 -10.05
N CYS A 108 -11.04 10.51 -11.05
CA CYS A 108 -12.12 11.49 -10.88
C CYS A 108 -13.38 10.83 -10.27
N PRO A 109 -14.33 11.62 -9.73
CA PRO A 109 -15.57 11.09 -9.17
C PRO A 109 -16.35 10.18 -10.13
N GLU A 110 -16.37 10.52 -11.41
CA GLU A 110 -17.05 9.76 -12.46
C GLU A 110 -16.40 8.38 -12.67
N GLU A 111 -15.07 8.31 -12.63
CA GLU A 111 -14.33 7.05 -12.73
C GLU A 111 -14.54 6.16 -11.50
N VAL A 112 -14.61 6.75 -10.30
CA VAL A 112 -14.95 6.00 -9.08
C VAL A 112 -16.36 5.43 -9.19
N ALA A 113 -17.33 6.22 -9.65
CA ALA A 113 -18.70 5.76 -9.89
C ALA A 113 -18.75 4.66 -10.96
N ALA A 114 -17.99 4.78 -12.05
CA ALA A 114 -17.88 3.77 -13.09
C ALA A 114 -17.28 2.46 -12.56
N LEU A 115 -16.26 2.51 -11.70
CA LEU A 115 -15.69 1.33 -11.04
C LEU A 115 -16.70 0.66 -10.10
N MET A 116 -17.45 1.45 -9.32
CA MET A 116 -18.50 0.94 -8.44
C MET A 116 -19.65 0.28 -9.22
N SER A 117 -20.04 0.87 -10.35
CA SER A 117 -21.02 0.30 -11.28
C SER A 117 -20.52 -0.98 -11.94
N ALA A 118 -19.27 -0.99 -12.43
CA ALA A 118 -18.66 -2.19 -13.00
C ALA A 118 -18.59 -3.36 -11.99
N ALA A 119 -18.44 -3.06 -10.70
CA ALA A 119 -18.44 -4.08 -9.65
C ALA A 119 -19.80 -4.79 -9.53
N GLU A 120 -20.92 -4.16 -9.90
CA GLU A 120 -22.25 -4.77 -9.89
C GLU A 120 -22.36 -5.96 -10.87
N GLY A 121 -21.53 -5.97 -11.92
CA GLY A 121 -21.45 -7.08 -12.88
C GLY A 121 -20.72 -8.32 -12.36
N LEU A 122 -20.15 -8.30 -11.15
CA LEU A 122 -19.43 -9.45 -10.60
C LEU A 122 -20.40 -10.50 -10.03
N ALA A 123 -20.18 -11.77 -10.40
CA ALA A 123 -20.85 -12.90 -9.78
C ALA A 123 -19.97 -13.58 -8.71
N PRO A 124 -20.56 -14.11 -7.62
CA PRO A 124 -21.98 -13.98 -7.23
C PRO A 124 -22.31 -12.59 -6.65
N ALA A 125 -23.59 -12.30 -6.39
CA ALA A 125 -24.07 -11.00 -5.91
C ALA A 125 -23.30 -10.46 -4.69
N MET A 126 -22.88 -11.33 -3.76
CA MET A 126 -22.08 -10.93 -2.62
C MET A 126 -20.70 -10.39 -3.01
N ARG A 127 -20.08 -10.96 -4.05
CA ARG A 127 -18.81 -10.45 -4.59
C ARG A 127 -19.01 -9.05 -5.17
N ALA A 128 -20.08 -8.83 -5.92
CA ALA A 128 -20.43 -7.49 -6.42
C ALA A 128 -20.61 -6.49 -5.28
N ALA A 129 -21.42 -6.84 -4.28
CA ALA A 129 -21.65 -6.00 -3.10
C ALA A 129 -20.34 -5.67 -2.37
N THR A 130 -19.46 -6.66 -2.15
CA THR A 130 -18.17 -6.44 -1.50
C THR A 130 -17.26 -5.53 -2.31
N TRP A 131 -17.13 -5.73 -3.61
CA TRP A 131 -16.25 -4.91 -4.44
C TRP A 131 -16.75 -3.47 -4.59
N ARG A 132 -18.06 -3.28 -4.78
CA ARG A 132 -18.68 -1.95 -4.80
C ARG A 132 -18.43 -1.22 -3.48
N THR A 133 -18.62 -1.90 -2.36
CA THR A 133 -18.41 -1.33 -1.01
C THR A 133 -16.93 -1.02 -0.76
N LEU A 134 -16.02 -1.93 -1.13
CA LEU A 134 -14.57 -1.73 -0.99
C LEU A 134 -14.08 -0.50 -1.77
N ILE A 135 -14.49 -0.34 -3.03
CA ILE A 135 -14.10 0.79 -3.88
C ILE A 135 -14.61 2.10 -3.28
N GLY A 136 -15.91 2.16 -2.93
CA GLY A 136 -16.51 3.34 -2.33
C GLY A 136 -15.83 3.72 -1.01
N LEU A 137 -15.63 2.75 -0.13
CA LEU A 137 -14.98 2.95 1.17
C LEU A 137 -13.56 3.52 1.01
N LEU A 138 -12.75 2.96 0.11
CA LEU A 138 -11.39 3.46 -0.14
C LEU A 138 -11.38 4.85 -0.76
N ALA A 139 -12.33 5.15 -1.65
CA ALA A 139 -12.45 6.44 -2.29
C ALA A 139 -12.81 7.56 -1.30
N VAL A 140 -13.70 7.29 -0.34
CA VAL A 140 -14.20 8.31 0.60
C VAL A 140 -13.39 8.42 1.89
N THR A 141 -12.57 7.42 2.23
CA THR A 141 -11.75 7.44 3.46
C THR A 141 -10.26 7.55 3.20
N GLY A 142 -9.78 7.20 1.99
CA GLY A 142 -8.35 7.11 1.70
C GLY A 142 -7.59 6.08 2.55
N MET A 143 -8.26 5.16 3.24
CA MET A 143 -7.59 4.10 4.00
C MET A 143 -6.82 3.15 3.05
N ARG A 144 -5.93 2.32 3.59
CA ARG A 144 -5.20 1.34 2.78
C ARG A 144 -6.12 0.17 2.45
N GLN A 145 -5.96 -0.41 1.25
CA GLN A 145 -6.70 -1.63 0.88
C GLN A 145 -6.56 -2.75 1.93
N GLY A 146 -5.37 -2.92 2.51
CA GLY A 146 -5.14 -3.96 3.53
C GLY A 146 -5.83 -3.65 4.85
N GLU A 147 -6.01 -2.36 5.19
CA GLU A 147 -6.81 -1.96 6.36
C GLU A 147 -8.28 -2.29 6.10
N ALA A 148 -8.81 -2.00 4.91
CA ALA A 148 -10.20 -2.32 4.55
C ALA A 148 -10.47 -3.83 4.47
N CYS A 149 -9.51 -4.62 3.97
CA CYS A 149 -9.65 -6.08 3.86
C CYS A 149 -9.58 -6.79 5.21
N CYS A 150 -8.90 -6.20 6.21
CA CYS A 150 -8.74 -6.77 7.53
C CYS A 150 -9.63 -6.08 8.60
N LEU A 151 -10.46 -5.11 8.20
CA LEU A 151 -11.35 -4.39 9.10
C LEU A 151 -12.30 -5.39 9.77
N LEU A 152 -12.31 -5.45 11.10
CA LEU A 152 -13.19 -6.36 11.85
C LEU A 152 -14.59 -5.76 11.94
N ARG A 153 -15.59 -6.60 12.21
CA ARG A 153 -16.97 -6.14 12.43
C ARG A 153 -17.06 -5.21 13.64
N ASP A 154 -16.39 -5.56 14.74
CA ASP A 154 -16.38 -4.79 15.98
C ASP A 154 -15.63 -3.45 15.86
N ASP A 155 -14.83 -3.29 14.81
CA ASP A 155 -14.14 -2.03 14.48
C ASP A 155 -15.04 -1.05 13.71
N VAL A 156 -16.27 -1.43 13.36
CA VAL A 156 -17.21 -0.61 12.58
C VAL A 156 -18.41 -0.23 13.44
N ASP A 157 -18.44 1.04 13.86
CA ASP A 157 -19.60 1.61 14.54
C ASP A 157 -20.35 2.52 13.56
N LEU A 158 -21.41 1.98 12.96
CA LEU A 158 -22.23 2.69 11.97
C LEU A 158 -23.23 3.67 12.61
N ASP A 159 -23.45 3.57 13.92
CA ASP A 159 -24.33 4.49 14.65
C ASP A 159 -23.53 5.71 15.12
N ALA A 160 -22.27 5.52 15.50
CA ALA A 160 -21.31 6.60 15.74
C ALA A 160 -20.59 7.09 14.48
N GLU A 161 -20.86 6.48 13.31
CA GLU A 161 -20.25 6.82 12.02
C GLU A 161 -18.71 6.77 12.05
N THR A 162 -18.13 5.76 12.71
CA THR A 162 -16.68 5.64 12.92
C THR A 162 -16.15 4.26 12.57
N LEU A 163 -14.90 4.25 12.11
CA LEU A 163 -14.09 3.04 11.92
C LEU A 163 -12.86 3.11 12.82
N VAL A 164 -12.59 2.03 13.55
CA VAL A 164 -11.35 1.83 14.30
C VAL A 164 -10.36 1.09 13.42
N ILE A 165 -9.30 1.76 12.99
CA ILE A 165 -8.24 1.11 12.22
C ILE A 165 -7.17 0.62 13.19
N ALA A 166 -7.38 -0.57 13.75
CA ALA A 166 -6.47 -1.23 14.69
C ALA A 166 -5.22 -1.80 14.00
N ASP A 167 -4.10 -1.87 14.73
CA ASP A 167 -2.85 -2.55 14.33
C ASP A 167 -2.38 -2.24 12.89
N SER A 168 -2.59 -1.00 12.46
CA SER A 168 -2.06 -0.52 11.20
C SER A 168 -0.52 -0.57 11.21
N LYS A 169 0.13 -0.39 10.05
CA LYS A 169 1.59 -0.50 9.93
C LYS A 169 2.27 0.21 11.12
N PHE A 170 3.08 -0.53 11.89
CA PHE A 170 3.79 -0.09 13.11
C PHE A 170 2.97 -0.05 14.43
N GLY A 171 1.82 -0.73 14.52
CA GLY A 171 1.09 -0.88 15.79
C GLY A 171 0.40 0.38 16.27
N LYS A 172 0.01 1.27 15.34
CA LYS A 172 -0.75 2.49 15.65
C LYS A 172 -2.21 2.30 15.27
N SER A 173 -3.10 2.61 16.19
CA SER A 173 -4.54 2.68 15.94
C SER A 173 -4.97 4.11 15.62
N ARG A 174 -6.00 4.27 14.81
CA ARG A 174 -6.62 5.57 14.53
C ARG A 174 -8.11 5.43 14.25
N LEU A 175 -8.85 6.51 14.49
CA LEU A 175 -10.24 6.63 14.07
C LEU A 175 -10.33 7.24 12.67
N VAL A 176 -11.26 6.72 11.88
CA VAL A 176 -11.69 7.27 10.59
C VAL A 176 -13.18 7.54 10.70
N PHE A 177 -13.58 8.80 10.51
CA PHE A 177 -14.99 9.19 10.52
C PHE A 177 -15.61 8.96 9.15
N LEU A 178 -16.89 8.63 9.14
CA LEU A 178 -17.69 8.40 7.95
C LEU A 178 -18.66 9.56 7.76
N HIS A 179 -18.89 9.93 6.51
CA HIS A 179 -20.06 10.72 6.18
C HIS A 179 -21.33 9.85 6.33
N PRO A 180 -22.49 10.40 6.74
CA PRO A 180 -23.72 9.62 6.91
C PRO A 180 -24.11 8.77 5.70
N THR A 181 -23.85 9.26 4.48
CA THR A 181 -24.10 8.51 3.24
C THR A 181 -23.19 7.28 3.09
N ALA A 182 -21.93 7.36 3.55
CA ALA A 182 -21.01 6.23 3.56
C ALA A 182 -21.44 5.22 4.64
N ALA A 183 -21.79 5.67 5.84
CA ALA A 183 -22.31 4.80 6.90
C ALA A 183 -23.59 4.07 6.46
N ALA A 184 -24.51 4.75 5.77
CA ALA A 184 -25.71 4.14 5.18
C ALA A 184 -25.37 3.06 4.14
N ALA A 185 -24.39 3.31 3.27
CA ALA A 185 -23.93 2.32 2.28
C ALA A 185 -23.30 1.08 2.96
N LEU A 186 -22.48 1.29 4.00
CA LEU A 186 -21.91 0.19 4.79
C LEU A 186 -23.01 -0.61 5.51
N ARG A 187 -24.04 0.05 6.05
CA ARG A 187 -25.19 -0.61 6.70
C ARG A 187 -25.97 -1.48 5.71
N ALA A 188 -26.17 -1.01 4.49
CA ALA A 188 -26.83 -1.79 3.43
C ALA A 188 -26.00 -3.04 3.07
N TYR A 189 -24.68 -2.89 2.97
CA TYR A 189 -23.77 -4.01 2.74
C TYR A 189 -23.83 -5.04 3.89
N GLU A 190 -23.76 -4.55 5.13
CA GLU A 190 -23.87 -5.40 6.33
C GLU A 190 -25.14 -6.23 6.34
N GLN A 191 -26.30 -5.61 6.07
CA GLN A 191 -27.56 -6.35 6.00
C GLN A 191 -27.55 -7.42 4.90
N ALA A 192 -26.98 -7.12 3.74
CA ALA A 192 -26.88 -8.08 2.65
C ALA A 192 -25.94 -9.25 3.01
N ARG A 193 -24.79 -8.94 3.62
CA ARG A 193 -23.82 -9.92 4.12
C ARG A 193 -24.45 -10.85 5.14
N ASP A 194 -25.07 -10.29 6.18
CA ASP A 194 -25.61 -11.06 7.31
C ASP A 194 -26.83 -11.90 6.88
N ARG A 195 -27.60 -11.46 5.88
CA ARG A 195 -28.64 -12.30 5.24
C ARG A 195 -28.07 -13.47 4.44
N THR A 196 -26.93 -13.28 3.79
CA THR A 196 -26.30 -14.31 2.95
C THR A 196 -25.50 -15.31 3.78
N PHE A 197 -24.87 -14.83 4.85
CA PHE A 197 -24.08 -15.61 5.80
C PHE A 197 -24.54 -15.31 7.23
N PRO A 198 -25.61 -15.96 7.71
CA PRO A 198 -26.09 -15.78 9.09
C PRO A 198 -25.05 -16.16 10.15
N GLU A 199 -24.20 -17.14 9.82
CA GLU A 199 -23.06 -17.59 10.64
C GLU A 199 -21.76 -17.42 9.82
N PRO A 200 -21.21 -16.20 9.72
CA PRO A 200 -20.04 -15.96 8.90
C PRO A 200 -18.78 -16.55 9.57
N GLU A 201 -17.98 -17.26 8.81
CA GLU A 201 -16.70 -17.83 9.26
C GLU A 201 -15.66 -16.73 9.57
N ALA A 202 -15.76 -15.58 8.89
CA ALA A 202 -14.84 -14.47 9.07
C ALA A 202 -15.36 -13.43 10.08
N ALA A 203 -14.46 -12.97 10.96
CA ALA A 203 -14.68 -11.80 11.81
C ALA A 203 -14.55 -10.46 11.06
N THR A 204 -14.17 -10.48 9.77
CA THR A 204 -13.96 -9.27 8.97
C THR A 204 -15.28 -8.69 8.49
N PHE A 205 -15.36 -7.35 8.43
CA PHE A 205 -16.52 -6.63 7.93
C PHE A 205 -16.76 -6.94 6.45
N LEU A 206 -15.74 -6.81 5.60
CA LEU A 206 -15.83 -7.21 4.19
C LEU A 206 -15.52 -8.71 4.03
N VAL A 207 -16.34 -9.42 3.26
CA VAL A 207 -16.20 -10.87 3.03
C VAL A 207 -16.10 -11.23 1.55
N ASN A 208 -15.45 -12.36 1.27
CA ASN A 208 -15.41 -12.95 -0.05
C ASN A 208 -16.74 -13.65 -0.41
N SER A 209 -16.82 -14.20 -1.62
CA SER A 209 -18.02 -14.88 -2.14
C SER A 209 -18.52 -16.08 -1.32
N ARG A 210 -17.72 -16.57 -0.36
CA ARG A 210 -18.00 -17.71 0.52
C ARG A 210 -18.16 -17.31 1.99
N GLY A 211 -18.16 -16.01 2.30
CA GLY A 211 -18.27 -15.51 3.68
C GLY A 211 -16.95 -15.51 4.47
N GLY A 212 -15.85 -15.92 3.83
CA GLY A 212 -14.51 -15.86 4.41
C GLY A 212 -13.83 -14.49 4.21
N PRO A 213 -12.62 -14.28 4.75
CA PRO A 213 -11.89 -13.03 4.58
C PRO A 213 -11.51 -12.75 3.12
N LEU A 214 -11.31 -11.48 2.78
CA LEU A 214 -10.81 -11.10 1.46
C LEU A 214 -9.36 -11.54 1.26
N ASP A 215 -9.12 -12.26 0.17
CA ASP A 215 -7.77 -12.67 -0.22
C ASP A 215 -7.06 -11.56 -1.01
N GLY A 216 -6.01 -11.01 -0.40
CA GLY A 216 -5.18 -9.97 -1.00
C GLY A 216 -4.51 -10.36 -2.33
N HIS A 217 -4.30 -11.66 -2.59
CA HIS A 217 -3.62 -12.12 -3.81
C HIS A 217 -4.45 -11.86 -5.08
N ASN A 218 -5.78 -11.93 -4.97
CA ASN A 218 -6.70 -11.81 -6.10
C ASN A 218 -7.23 -10.38 -6.33
N ILE A 219 -6.96 -9.46 -5.41
CA ILE A 219 -7.43 -8.07 -5.49
C ILE A 219 -6.91 -7.38 -6.74
N ALA A 220 -5.61 -7.48 -7.03
CA ALA A 220 -5.02 -6.81 -8.19
C ALA A 220 -5.63 -7.32 -9.51
N HIS A 221 -5.91 -8.62 -9.61
CA HIS A 221 -6.52 -9.21 -10.80
C HIS A 221 -7.96 -8.76 -10.98
N THR A 222 -8.80 -8.88 -9.94
CA THR A 222 -10.21 -8.47 -10.04
C THR A 222 -10.32 -6.97 -10.31
N PHE A 223 -9.47 -6.15 -9.66
CA PHE A 223 -9.49 -4.72 -9.90
C PHE A 223 -9.11 -4.36 -11.35
N ALA A 224 -8.17 -5.06 -11.96
CA ALA A 224 -7.82 -4.85 -13.37
C ALA A 224 -9.02 -5.15 -14.32
N VAL A 225 -9.82 -6.18 -14.00
CA VAL A 225 -11.07 -6.47 -14.72
C VAL A 225 -12.06 -5.32 -14.58
N LEU A 226 -12.22 -4.76 -13.37
CA LEU A 226 -13.12 -3.63 -13.13
C LEU A 226 -12.67 -2.35 -13.84
N VAL A 227 -11.37 -2.06 -13.86
CA VAL A 227 -10.78 -0.93 -14.61
C VAL A 227 -11.10 -1.05 -16.10
N ALA A 228 -10.93 -2.26 -16.67
CA ALA A 228 -11.26 -2.51 -18.07
C ALA A 228 -12.77 -2.37 -18.35
N ALA A 229 -13.62 -2.94 -17.48
CA ALA A 229 -15.07 -2.85 -17.60
C ALA A 229 -15.61 -1.42 -17.44
N ALA A 230 -14.94 -0.60 -16.62
CA ALA A 230 -15.25 0.81 -16.44
C ALA A 230 -14.72 1.69 -17.60
N GLY A 231 -14.02 1.13 -18.58
CA GLY A 231 -13.44 1.88 -19.70
C GLY A 231 -12.27 2.79 -19.32
N ILE A 232 -11.66 2.57 -18.15
CA ILE A 232 -10.61 3.44 -17.62
C ILE A 232 -9.27 3.06 -18.25
N GLN A 233 -8.62 4.04 -18.88
CA GLN A 233 -7.32 3.85 -19.54
C GLN A 233 -6.28 4.80 -18.94
N ALA A 234 -5.13 4.24 -18.57
CA ALA A 234 -3.98 5.07 -18.21
C ALA A 234 -3.38 5.71 -19.48
N PRO A 235 -2.93 6.97 -19.41
CA PRO A 235 -2.23 7.60 -20.53
C PRO A 235 -1.03 6.77 -20.98
N PRO A 236 -0.66 6.82 -22.28
CA PRO A 236 0.50 6.10 -22.80
C PRO A 236 1.77 6.35 -21.96
N GLY A 237 2.49 5.28 -21.65
CA GLY A 237 3.71 5.34 -20.84
C GLY A 237 3.51 5.56 -19.34
N ARG A 238 2.26 5.63 -18.85
CA ARG A 238 1.95 5.62 -17.42
C ARG A 238 1.70 4.19 -16.93
N ARG A 239 1.86 4.02 -15.62
CA ARG A 239 1.55 2.76 -14.95
C ARG A 239 0.04 2.51 -15.01
N ALA A 240 -0.35 1.23 -15.12
CA ALA A 240 -1.74 0.83 -15.00
C ALA A 240 -2.36 1.30 -13.67
N PRO A 241 -3.64 1.72 -13.66
CA PRO A 241 -4.32 2.16 -12.45
C PRO A 241 -4.42 1.02 -11.42
N ARG A 242 -4.29 1.35 -10.13
CA ARG A 242 -4.32 0.39 -9.02
C ARG A 242 -5.37 0.80 -8.01
N LEU A 243 -5.87 -0.17 -7.25
CA LEU A 243 -6.82 0.09 -6.17
C LEU A 243 -6.26 1.08 -5.13
N HIS A 244 -4.94 1.03 -4.86
CA HIS A 244 -4.27 1.99 -3.96
C HIS A 244 -4.29 3.43 -4.48
N ASP A 245 -4.48 3.63 -5.78
CA ASP A 245 -4.52 4.96 -6.37
C ASP A 245 -5.82 5.73 -5.98
N LEU A 246 -6.87 5.04 -5.49
CA LEU A 246 -8.04 5.69 -4.86
C LEU A 246 -7.65 6.50 -3.62
N ARG A 247 -6.71 5.99 -2.82
CA ARG A 247 -6.16 6.75 -1.68
C ARG A 247 -5.39 7.97 -2.14
N HIS A 248 -4.66 7.85 -3.26
CA HIS A 248 -3.99 9.00 -3.83
C HIS A 248 -5.00 10.06 -4.27
N ALA A 249 -6.07 9.66 -4.96
CA ALA A 249 -7.17 10.54 -5.35
C ALA A 249 -7.82 11.23 -4.15
N PHE A 250 -8.21 10.49 -3.10
CA PHE A 250 -8.75 11.05 -1.86
C PHE A 250 -7.83 12.13 -1.27
N THR A 251 -6.54 11.81 -1.13
CA THR A 251 -5.59 12.72 -0.50
C THR A 251 -5.44 14.03 -1.29
N VAL A 252 -5.39 13.92 -2.62
CA VAL A 252 -5.29 15.08 -3.51
C VAL A 252 -6.57 15.91 -3.46
N ALA A 253 -7.74 15.28 -3.54
CA ALA A 253 -9.04 15.95 -3.47
C ALA A 253 -9.19 16.73 -2.15
N THR A 254 -8.91 16.11 -1.01
CA THR A 254 -8.95 16.78 0.30
C THR A 254 -8.04 18.01 0.35
N MET A 255 -6.83 17.91 -0.19
CA MET A 255 -5.90 19.04 -0.21
C MET A 255 -6.36 20.15 -1.16
N LEU A 256 -6.92 19.80 -2.32
CA LEU A 256 -7.49 20.76 -3.27
C LEU A 256 -8.66 21.52 -2.64
N ASP A 257 -9.54 20.83 -1.93
CA ASP A 257 -10.69 21.44 -1.25
C ASP A 257 -10.21 22.43 -0.18
N TRP A 258 -9.25 22.05 0.66
CA TRP A 258 -8.64 22.99 1.62
C TRP A 258 -8.01 24.22 0.98
N TYR A 259 -7.36 24.06 -0.18
CA TYR A 259 -6.84 25.20 -0.94
C TYR A 259 -7.95 26.10 -1.47
N ARG A 260 -9.04 25.52 -1.99
CA ARG A 260 -10.20 26.25 -2.52
C ARG A 260 -10.98 26.97 -1.43
N ASP A 261 -11.04 26.39 -0.24
CA ASP A 261 -11.68 26.96 0.95
C ASP A 261 -10.80 28.00 1.67
N GLY A 262 -9.59 28.28 1.15
CA GLY A 262 -8.66 29.29 1.69
C GLY A 262 -7.94 28.87 2.97
N GLU A 263 -8.08 27.62 3.39
CA GLU A 263 -7.55 27.12 4.66
C GLU A 263 -6.01 27.05 4.68
N ASP A 264 -5.43 26.96 5.87
CA ASP A 264 -3.99 26.71 6.01
C ASP A 264 -3.69 25.20 5.82
N VAL A 265 -3.42 24.83 4.57
CA VAL A 265 -3.06 23.46 4.20
C VAL A 265 -1.86 22.95 5.01
N GLN A 266 -0.84 23.79 5.25
CA GLN A 266 0.37 23.37 5.97
C GLN A 266 0.05 22.98 7.41
N ALA A 267 -0.80 23.76 8.08
CA ALA A 267 -1.27 23.47 9.43
C ALA A 267 -2.17 22.21 9.48
N ARG A 268 -2.88 21.88 8.39
CA ARG A 268 -3.77 20.71 8.33
C ARG A 268 -3.10 19.41 7.87
N LEU A 269 -1.94 19.47 7.22
CA LEU A 269 -1.20 18.27 6.76
C LEU A 269 -0.94 17.23 7.85
N PRO A 270 -0.61 17.58 9.12
CA PRO A 270 -0.47 16.60 10.20
C PRO A 270 -1.76 15.82 10.49
N LEU A 271 -2.92 16.47 10.37
CA LEU A 271 -4.22 15.81 10.54
C LEU A 271 -4.45 14.78 9.44
N LEU A 272 -4.25 15.16 8.17
CA LEU A 272 -4.36 14.23 7.04
C LEU A 272 -3.32 13.12 7.10
N SER A 273 -2.11 13.41 7.58
CA SER A 273 -1.07 12.40 7.81
C SER A 273 -1.52 11.35 8.82
N THR A 274 -2.13 11.79 9.92
CA THR A 274 -2.70 10.91 10.95
C THR A 274 -3.87 10.11 10.40
N TRP A 275 -4.81 10.75 9.71
CA TRP A 275 -5.96 10.12 9.05
C TRP A 275 -5.55 9.03 8.06
N LEU A 276 -4.50 9.28 7.29
CA LEU A 276 -3.94 8.34 6.34
C LEU A 276 -3.08 7.27 7.04
N GLY A 277 -2.71 7.44 8.30
CA GLY A 277 -1.75 6.58 9.00
C GLY A 277 -0.37 6.62 8.34
N HIS A 278 0.09 7.79 7.94
CA HIS A 278 1.47 8.01 7.50
C HIS A 278 2.40 8.08 8.72
N VAL A 279 3.52 7.35 8.63
CA VAL A 279 4.50 7.31 9.72
C VAL A 279 5.48 8.46 9.63
N ASP A 280 5.78 8.89 8.41
CA ASP A 280 6.56 10.08 8.13
C ASP A 280 5.64 11.08 7.41
N PRO A 281 5.42 12.29 7.97
CA PRO A 281 4.67 13.36 7.32
C PRO A 281 5.14 13.66 5.89
N LYS A 282 6.41 13.43 5.56
CA LYS A 282 6.95 13.55 4.18
C LYS A 282 6.14 12.75 3.16
N SER A 283 5.49 11.67 3.58
CA SER A 283 4.59 10.87 2.74
C SER A 283 3.32 11.64 2.33
N THR A 284 2.85 12.59 3.16
CA THR A 284 1.74 13.50 2.83
C THR A 284 2.25 14.72 2.05
N TYR A 285 3.40 15.30 2.42
CA TYR A 285 4.01 16.39 1.65
C TYR A 285 4.32 16.03 0.19
N TRP A 286 4.49 14.74 -0.09
CA TRP A 286 4.67 14.20 -1.45
C TRP A 286 3.62 14.70 -2.44
N TYR A 287 2.35 14.84 -2.03
CA TYR A 287 1.27 15.22 -2.93
C TYR A 287 1.39 16.67 -3.44
N LEU A 288 1.91 17.59 -2.62
CA LEU A 288 2.15 18.98 -3.02
C LEU A 288 3.16 19.10 -4.16
N GLN A 289 4.13 18.18 -4.22
CA GLN A 289 5.20 18.20 -5.23
C GLN A 289 4.86 17.37 -6.48
N ALA A 290 3.90 16.45 -6.37
CA ALA A 290 3.62 15.45 -7.40
C ALA A 290 2.43 15.79 -8.30
N VAL A 291 1.58 16.75 -7.89
CA VAL A 291 0.38 17.15 -8.61
C VAL A 291 0.53 18.59 -9.09
N PRO A 292 0.60 18.85 -10.42
CA PRO A 292 0.81 20.18 -10.96
C PRO A 292 -0.19 21.23 -10.46
N GLU A 293 -1.47 20.86 -10.32
CA GLU A 293 -2.51 21.75 -9.80
C GLU A 293 -2.26 22.16 -8.34
N LEU A 294 -1.92 21.21 -7.46
CA LEU A 294 -1.55 21.51 -6.07
C LEU A 294 -0.29 22.36 -6.00
N LEU A 295 0.70 22.10 -6.86
CA LEU A 295 1.93 22.88 -6.92
C LEU A 295 1.66 24.32 -7.36
N ALA A 296 0.79 24.52 -8.36
CA ALA A 296 0.37 25.84 -8.82
C ALA A 296 -0.36 26.61 -7.72
N LEU A 297 -1.32 26.00 -7.03
CA LEU A 297 -2.04 26.62 -5.91
C LEU A 297 -1.10 26.97 -4.74
N ALA A 298 -0.15 26.09 -4.42
CA ALA A 298 0.85 26.36 -3.40
C ALA A 298 1.78 27.53 -3.79
N ALA A 299 2.20 27.60 -5.06
CA ALA A 299 3.05 28.67 -5.58
C ALA A 299 2.33 30.03 -5.54
N SER A 300 1.09 30.11 -6.02
CA SER A 300 0.31 31.36 -6.03
C SER A 300 0.10 31.93 -4.62
N ARG A 301 -0.06 31.07 -3.60
CA ARG A 301 -0.20 31.53 -2.20
C ARG A 301 1.11 32.10 -1.63
N LEU A 302 2.25 31.51 -1.99
CA LEU A 302 3.57 32.03 -1.60
C LEU A 302 3.84 33.40 -2.24
N GLU A 303 3.46 33.55 -3.51
CA GLU A 303 3.56 34.84 -4.22
C GLU A 303 2.67 35.91 -3.58
N GLY A 304 1.43 35.57 -3.22
CA GLY A 304 0.52 36.49 -2.51
C GLY A 304 1.00 36.89 -1.11
N GLN A 305 1.59 35.96 -0.35
CA GLN A 305 2.19 36.25 0.97
C GLN A 305 3.47 37.10 0.85
N ALA A 306 4.27 36.91 -0.20
CA ALA A 306 5.44 37.73 -0.48
C ALA A 306 5.06 39.16 -0.87
N GLN A 307 4.00 39.33 -1.66
CA GLN A 307 3.47 40.65 -2.04
C GLN A 307 2.82 41.39 -0.85
N GLY A 308 2.11 40.68 0.04
CA GLY A 308 1.54 41.26 1.27
C GLY A 308 2.57 41.65 2.33
N ARG A 309 3.78 41.06 2.32
CA ARG A 309 4.91 41.46 3.18
C ARG A 309 5.74 42.60 2.60
N ALA A 310 5.56 42.91 1.31
CA ALA A 310 6.28 43.97 0.60
C ALA A 310 5.46 45.26 0.42
N ALA A 311 4.20 45.27 0.88
CA ALA A 311 3.38 46.48 0.94
C ALA A 311 3.67 47.24 2.26
N PRO A 312 4.02 48.55 2.19
CA PRO A 312 4.36 49.38 3.35
C PRO A 312 3.17 49.69 4.26
#